data_AF-A0A2D4JI29-F1
#
_entry.id   AF-A0A2D4JI29-F1
#
_cell.length_a   1.000
_cell.length_b   1.000
_cell.length_c   1.000
_cell.angle_alpha   90.00
_cell.angle_beta   90.00
_cell.angle_gamma   90.00
#
_symmetry.space_group_name_H-M   'P 1'
#
loop_
_entity.id
_entity.type
_entity.pdbx_description
1 polymer ?
#
loop_
_entity_poly.entity_id
_entity_poly.type
_entity_poly.pdbx_seq_one_letter_code
_entity_poly.pdbx_strand_id
1 'polypeptide(L)'
;NTRPWWNFIDYGCYCGYGANYTAVDELDRCCQTHFNCYSQAMDNPACTPILDSPYIKTYSYTCSGGNLTCKGDNDECGAFVCNCDRSAAICFAGAPYNEQNKG
;
A
#
# COMPACT_ATOMS: atom_id res chain seq x y z
N ASN A 1 -0.09 -8.39 -19.55
CA ASN A 1 -0.11 -8.92 -18.18
C ASN A 1 -0.42 -7.80 -17.20
N THR A 2 -1.69 -7.61 -16.86
CA THR A 2 -2.13 -6.69 -15.81
C THR A 2 -2.91 -7.49 -14.79
N ARG A 3 -2.45 -7.51 -13.53
CA ARG A 3 -3.18 -8.16 -12.42
C ARG A 3 -4.05 -7.11 -11.72
N PRO A 4 -5.36 -7.33 -11.59
CA PRO A 4 -6.22 -6.45 -10.83
C PRO A 4 -5.93 -6.51 -9.33
N TRP A 5 -6.33 -5.46 -8.60
CA TRP A 5 -5.99 -5.25 -7.18
C TRP A 5 -6.32 -6.43 -6.26
N TRP A 6 -7.41 -7.17 -6.53
CA TRP A 6 -7.81 -8.33 -5.72
C TRP A 6 -6.84 -9.52 -5.78
N ASN A 7 -5.91 -9.57 -6.72
CA ASN A 7 -4.84 -10.58 -6.71
C ASN A 7 -3.83 -10.35 -5.59
N PHE A 8 -3.74 -9.12 -5.08
CA PHE A 8 -2.84 -8.68 -4.02
C PHE A 8 -3.55 -8.59 -2.68
N ILE A 9 -4.77 -9.12 -2.58
CA ILE A 9 -5.44 -9.37 -1.30
C ILE A 9 -5.33 -10.86 -1.04
N ASP A 10 -5.21 -11.22 0.23
CA ASP A 10 -5.23 -12.61 0.67
C ASP A 10 -4.11 -13.40 -0.03
N TYR A 11 -2.91 -12.82 0.06
CA TYR A 11 -1.67 -13.32 -0.53
C TYR A 11 -0.55 -13.33 0.51
N GLY A 12 0.15 -14.45 0.63
CA GLY A 12 1.24 -14.60 1.58
C GLY A 12 0.77 -14.42 3.03
N CYS A 13 1.55 -13.71 3.82
CA CYS A 13 1.29 -13.50 5.25
C CYS A 13 0.95 -12.05 5.60
N TYR A 14 1.18 -11.09 4.70
CA TYR A 14 1.00 -9.66 4.94
C TYR A 14 0.00 -8.99 3.98
N CYS A 15 -0.21 -9.51 2.78
CA CYS A 15 -1.17 -8.93 1.86
C CYS A 15 -2.60 -9.31 2.28
N GLY A 16 -3.17 -8.64 3.30
CA GLY A 16 -4.49 -8.95 3.84
C GLY A 16 -4.72 -8.38 5.24
N TYR A 17 -5.70 -8.93 5.98
CA TYR A 17 -5.95 -8.56 7.37
C TYR A 17 -5.10 -9.41 8.32
N GLY A 18 -4.09 -8.79 8.94
CA GLY A 18 -3.28 -9.41 9.99
C GLY A 18 -1.83 -9.61 9.53
N ALA A 19 -0.90 -9.16 10.36
CA ALA A 19 0.52 -9.11 10.06
C ALA A 19 1.29 -9.54 11.31
N ASN A 20 1.66 -10.82 11.42
CA ASN A 20 2.46 -11.28 12.56
C ASN A 20 3.39 -12.48 12.24
N TYR A 21 3.77 -12.63 10.97
CA TYR A 21 4.63 -13.72 10.50
C TYR A 21 5.74 -13.20 9.58
N THR A 22 6.59 -14.09 9.07
CA THR A 22 7.67 -13.72 8.12
C THR A 22 7.10 -13.65 6.70
N ALA A 23 7.46 -12.61 5.93
CA ALA A 23 7.06 -12.51 4.53
C ALA A 23 7.58 -13.69 3.70
N VAL A 24 6.71 -14.32 2.91
CA VAL A 24 7.05 -15.57 2.19
C VAL A 24 7.77 -15.35 0.86
N ASP A 25 7.64 -14.16 0.27
CA ASP A 25 8.33 -13.75 -0.95
C ASP A 25 8.47 -12.21 -1.05
N GLU A 26 8.97 -11.74 -2.20
CA GLU A 26 9.16 -10.31 -2.45
C GLU A 26 7.85 -9.52 -2.49
N LEU A 27 6.78 -10.11 -3.03
CA LEU A 27 5.48 -9.44 -3.12
C LEU A 27 4.85 -9.29 -1.74
N ASP A 28 4.95 -10.33 -0.92
CA ASP A 28 4.49 -10.31 0.47
C ASP A 28 5.29 -9.30 1.31
N ARG A 29 6.59 -9.13 1.02
CA ARG A 29 7.42 -8.08 1.66
C ARG A 29 7.03 -6.66 1.22
N CYS A 30 6.49 -6.47 0.01
CA CYS A 30 5.87 -5.20 -0.38
C CYS A 30 4.67 -4.89 0.53
N CYS A 31 3.82 -5.89 0.80
CA CYS A 31 2.67 -5.74 1.69
C CYS A 31 3.09 -5.50 3.15
N GLN A 32 4.13 -6.18 3.65
CA GLN A 32 4.72 -5.89 4.96
C GLN A 32 5.15 -4.42 5.07
N THR A 33 5.83 -3.92 4.04
CA THR A 33 6.28 -2.52 4.00
C THR A 33 5.09 -1.56 3.98
N HIS A 34 4.05 -1.87 3.19
CA HIS A 34 2.82 -1.09 3.11
C HIS A 34 2.07 -1.06 4.46
N PHE A 35 1.93 -2.21 5.12
CA PHE A 35 1.35 -2.32 6.45
C PHE A 35 2.08 -1.43 7.47
N ASN A 36 3.42 -1.50 7.50
CA ASN A 36 4.23 -0.64 8.38
C ASN A 36 4.06 0.85 8.07
N CYS A 37 3.93 1.20 6.78
CA CYS A 37 3.66 2.58 6.35
C CYS A 37 2.28 3.06 6.84
N TYR A 38 1.26 2.22 6.74
CA TYR A 38 -0.08 2.53 7.26
C TYR A 38 -0.10 2.66 8.78
N SER A 39 0.67 1.84 9.52
CA SER A 39 0.85 2.01 10.97
C SER A 39 1.46 3.38 11.28
N GLN A 40 2.50 3.80 10.55
CA GLN A 40 3.10 5.13 10.71
C GLN A 40 2.14 6.26 10.34
N ALA A 41 1.26 6.06 9.36
CA ALA A 41 0.23 7.03 9.01
C ALA A 41 -0.78 7.21 10.15
N MET A 42 -1.16 6.13 10.85
CA MET A 42 -2.04 6.19 12.01
C MET A 42 -1.40 6.89 13.21
N ASP A 43 -0.07 6.80 13.34
CA ASP A 43 0.70 7.48 14.39
C ASP A 43 1.14 8.91 14.00
N ASN A 44 0.87 9.34 12.76
CA ASN A 44 1.32 10.64 12.25
C ASN A 44 0.49 11.77 12.88
N PRO A 45 1.11 12.79 13.52
CA PRO A 45 0.40 13.90 14.16
C PRO A 45 -0.40 14.78 13.18
N ALA A 46 -0.09 14.73 11.89
CA ALA A 46 -0.85 15.43 10.85
C ALA A 46 -2.14 14.70 10.45
N CYS A 47 -2.35 13.46 10.91
CA CYS A 47 -3.54 12.67 10.66
C CYS A 47 -4.47 12.69 11.88
N THR A 48 -5.74 13.03 11.68
CA THR A 48 -6.76 12.97 12.74
C THR A 48 -7.18 11.51 12.98
N PRO A 49 -7.10 10.99 14.22
CA PRO A 49 -7.54 9.64 14.52
C PRO A 49 -8.99 9.41 14.05
N ILE A 50 -9.25 8.23 13.48
CA ILE A 50 -10.54 7.81 12.92
C ILE A 50 -10.92 8.52 11.60
N LEU A 51 -10.81 9.85 11.50
CA LEU A 51 -11.23 10.61 10.30
C LEU A 51 -10.23 10.53 9.14
N ASP A 52 -8.92 10.51 9.45
CA ASP A 52 -7.84 10.42 8.46
C ASP A 52 -7.16 9.04 8.50
N SER A 53 -7.90 8.00 8.90
CA SER A 53 -7.40 6.63 8.81
C SER A 53 -6.94 6.34 7.38
N PRO A 54 -5.76 5.71 7.17
CA PRO A 54 -5.20 5.50 5.84
C PRO A 54 -6.07 4.60 4.95
N TYR A 55 -7.06 3.89 5.53
CA TYR A 55 -8.05 3.11 4.79
C TYR A 55 -9.18 3.94 4.17
N ILE A 56 -9.42 5.16 4.66
CA ILE A 56 -10.51 6.04 4.18
C ILE A 56 -10.05 7.44 3.78
N LYS A 57 -8.80 7.82 4.10
CA LYS A 57 -8.22 9.10 3.72
C LYS A 57 -8.21 9.21 2.19
N THR A 58 -8.86 10.25 1.68
CA THR A 58 -8.80 10.58 0.26
C THR A 58 -7.57 11.44 -0.03
N TYR A 59 -6.99 11.24 -1.20
CA TYR A 59 -5.83 11.98 -1.67
C TYR A 59 -5.83 12.08 -3.21
N SER A 60 -5.12 13.06 -3.72
CA SER A 60 -4.93 13.37 -5.14
C SER A 60 -3.67 12.72 -5.70
N TYR A 61 -3.81 11.99 -6.81
CA TYR A 61 -2.68 11.41 -7.55
C TYR A 61 -2.87 11.52 -9.07
N THR A 62 -1.83 11.21 -9.82
CA THR A 62 -1.87 11.04 -11.28
C THR A 62 -1.27 9.69 -11.65
N CYS A 63 -1.78 9.10 -12.72
CA CYS A 63 -1.26 7.88 -13.33
C CYS A 63 -1.18 8.09 -14.85
N SER A 64 0.04 8.08 -15.40
CA SER A 64 0.25 8.20 -16.83
C SER A 64 1.40 7.31 -17.27
N GLY A 65 1.15 6.41 -18.21
CA GLY A 65 2.18 5.48 -18.71
C GLY A 65 2.80 4.58 -17.63
N GLY A 66 2.04 4.24 -16.58
CA GLY A 66 2.55 3.47 -15.43
C GLY A 66 3.35 4.30 -14.41
N ASN A 67 3.53 5.61 -14.64
CA ASN A 67 4.12 6.51 -13.67
C ASN A 67 3.03 7.05 -12.73
N LEU A 68 3.13 6.69 -11.45
CA LEU A 68 2.29 7.17 -10.37
C LEU A 68 2.96 8.36 -9.68
N THR A 69 2.23 9.46 -9.49
CA THR A 69 2.72 10.64 -8.77
C THR A 69 1.63 11.18 -7.83
N CYS A 70 1.99 11.36 -6.55
CA CYS A 70 1.14 12.06 -5.59
C CYS A 70 1.17 13.56 -5.89
N LYS A 71 0.00 14.19 -6.00
CA LYS A 71 -0.07 15.62 -6.29
C LYS A 71 0.31 16.46 -5.06
N GLY A 72 0.79 17.67 -5.30
CA GLY A 72 1.21 18.61 -4.26
C GLY A 72 0.07 19.38 -3.58
N ASP A 73 -1.18 19.18 -4.00
CA ASP A 73 -2.38 19.76 -3.40
C ASP A 73 -2.95 18.93 -2.24
N ASN A 74 -2.31 17.79 -1.91
CA ASN A 74 -2.65 17.00 -0.74
C ASN A 74 -2.25 17.72 0.55
N ASP A 75 -3.08 17.57 1.59
CA ASP A 75 -2.62 17.84 2.96
C ASP A 75 -1.53 16.84 3.38
N GLU A 76 -0.83 17.12 4.47
CA GLU A 76 0.32 16.32 4.91
C GLU A 76 -0.05 14.84 5.13
N CYS A 77 -1.22 14.57 5.74
CA CYS A 77 -1.70 13.21 5.93
C CYS A 77 -2.00 12.51 4.59
N GLY A 78 -2.71 13.16 3.69
CA GLY A 78 -3.04 12.64 2.37
C GLY A 78 -1.80 12.40 1.51
N ALA A 79 -0.80 13.27 1.60
CA ALA A 79 0.49 13.10 0.94
C ALA A 79 1.24 11.88 1.52
N PHE A 80 1.20 11.67 2.83
CA PHE A 80 1.82 10.53 3.48
C PHE A 80 1.17 9.21 3.02
N VAL A 81 -0.16 9.10 3.13
CA VAL A 81 -0.92 7.91 2.71
C VAL A 81 -0.74 7.63 1.21
N CYS A 82 -0.81 8.66 0.37
CA CYS A 82 -0.57 8.52 -1.06
C CYS A 82 0.82 7.92 -1.36
N ASN A 83 1.86 8.33 -0.63
CA ASN A 83 3.20 7.80 -0.83
C ASN A 83 3.36 6.36 -0.34
N CYS A 84 2.62 5.94 0.69
CA CYS A 84 2.51 4.53 1.07
C CYS A 84 1.96 3.70 -0.11
N ASP A 85 0.83 4.12 -0.68
CA ASP A 85 0.15 3.39 -1.75
C ASP A 85 0.95 3.41 -3.06
N ARG A 86 1.53 4.56 -3.40
CA ARG A 86 2.43 4.71 -4.57
C ARG A 86 3.61 3.75 -4.46
N SER A 87 4.26 3.68 -3.30
CA SER A 87 5.43 2.82 -3.09
C SER A 87 5.05 1.34 -3.17
N ALA A 88 3.92 0.96 -2.58
CA ALA A 88 3.39 -0.40 -2.66
C ALA A 88 3.07 -0.78 -4.12
N ALA A 89 2.38 0.07 -4.87
CA ALA A 89 2.04 -0.19 -6.27
C ALA A 89 3.27 -0.37 -7.16
N ILE A 90 4.32 0.46 -6.97
CA ILE A 90 5.59 0.32 -7.68
C ILE A 90 6.28 -1.00 -7.29
N CYS A 91 6.26 -1.35 -6.01
CA CYS A 91 6.83 -2.60 -5.51
C CYS A 91 6.11 -3.83 -6.11
N PHE A 92 4.78 -3.82 -6.13
CA PHE A 92 3.97 -4.89 -6.73
C PHE A 92 4.23 -5.05 -8.23
N ALA A 93 4.48 -3.97 -8.95
CA ALA A 93 4.82 -4.02 -10.37
C ALA A 93 6.21 -4.63 -10.63
N GLY A 94 7.14 -4.50 -9.68
CA GLY A 94 8.49 -5.05 -9.76
C GLY A 94 8.65 -6.46 -9.18
N ALA A 95 7.75 -6.91 -8.32
CA ALA A 95 7.83 -8.20 -7.65
C ALA A 95 7.22 -9.34 -8.50
N PRO A 96 7.82 -10.54 -8.49
CA PRO A 96 7.21 -11.73 -9.09
C PRO A 96 5.95 -12.13 -8.34
N TYR A 97 4.96 -12.64 -9.08
CA TYR A 97 3.71 -13.16 -8.50
C TYR A 97 3.73 -14.69 -8.47
N ASN A 98 3.60 -15.28 -7.28
CA ASN A 98 3.50 -16.72 -7.09
C ASN A 98 2.07 -17.13 -6.76
N GLU A 99 1.39 -17.82 -7.69
CA GLU A 99 -0.01 -18.24 -7.51
C GLU A 99 -0.21 -19.19 -6.32
N GLN A 100 0.84 -19.89 -5.87
CA GLN A 100 0.76 -20.78 -4.70
C GLN A 100 0.61 -20.02 -3.38
N ASN A 101 0.96 -18.73 -3.36
CA ASN A 101 0.87 -17.89 -2.18
C ASN A 101 -0.48 -17.16 -2.10
N LYS A 102 -1.37 -17.32 -3.09
CA LYS A 102 -2.71 -16.74 -3.09
C LYS A 102 -3.72 -17.72 -2.47
N GLY A 103 -4.50 -17.28 -1.49
CA GLY A 103 -5.66 -18.04 -0.98
C GLY A 103 -5.98 -17.84 0.48
#